data_AF-Q9UHP7-F1
#
_entry.id   AF-Q9UHP7-F1
#
_cell.length_a   1.000
_cell.length_b   1.000
_cell.length_c   1.000
_cell.angle_alpha   90.00
_cell.angle_beta   90.00
_cell.angle_gamma   90.00
#
_symmetry.space_group_name_H-M   'P 1'
#
loop_
_entity.id
_entity.type
_entity.pdbx_description
1 polymer ?
#
loop_
_entity_poly.entity_id
_entity_poly.type
_entity_poly.pdbx_seq_one_letter_code
_entity_poly.pdbx_strand_id
1 'polypeptide(L)'
;MHDSNNVEKDITPSELPANPGCLHSKEHSIKATLIWRLFFLIMFLTIIVCGMVAALSAIRANCHQEPSVCLQAACPESWIGFQRKCFYFSDDTKNWTSSQRFCDSQDADLAQVESFQELNFLLRYKGPSDHWIGLSREQGQPWKWINGTEWTRQFPILGAGECAYLNDKGASSARHYTERKWICSKSDIHV
;
A
#
# COMPACT_ATOMS: atom_id res chain seq x y z
N MET A 1 86.03 -37.33 -67.32
CA MET A 1 86.45 -37.47 -65.91
C MET A 1 85.35 -36.84 -65.07
N HIS A 2 84.55 -37.47 -64.22
CA HIS A 2 84.20 -38.84 -63.76
C HIS A 2 82.76 -38.63 -63.24
N ASP A 3 81.68 -39.23 -63.73
CA ASP A 3 81.23 -40.62 -63.75
C ASP A 3 80.98 -41.30 -62.38
N SER A 4 79.73 -41.76 -62.22
CA SER A 4 79.34 -43.11 -61.75
C SER A 4 78.87 -43.40 -60.30
N ASN A 5 77.61 -43.89 -60.24
CA ASN A 5 77.07 -45.09 -59.54
C ASN A 5 76.62 -44.98 -58.06
N ASN A 6 75.39 -45.31 -57.60
CA ASN A 6 74.30 -46.28 -57.88
C ASN A 6 74.25 -47.48 -56.88
N VAL A 7 73.01 -47.89 -56.54
CA VAL A 7 72.50 -49.20 -56.05
C VAL A 7 72.26 -49.43 -54.53
N GLU A 8 70.99 -49.21 -54.12
CA GLU A 8 69.95 -50.13 -53.57
C GLU A 8 70.32 -51.38 -52.72
N LYS A 9 69.61 -51.62 -51.59
CA LYS A 9 68.84 -52.87 -51.29
C LYS A 9 67.92 -52.83 -50.04
N ASP A 10 66.71 -53.39 -50.21
CA ASP A 10 65.54 -53.63 -49.32
C ASP A 10 65.72 -54.41 -48.00
N ILE A 11 64.84 -54.15 -47.00
CA ILE A 11 64.37 -55.10 -45.94
C ILE A 11 62.88 -54.81 -45.52
N THR A 12 62.15 -55.90 -45.27
CA THR A 12 60.72 -56.21 -44.96
C THR A 12 59.98 -55.53 -43.76
N PRO A 13 58.61 -55.57 -43.68
CA PRO A 13 57.77 -54.76 -42.77
C PRO A 13 57.22 -55.48 -41.51
N SER A 14 57.03 -54.73 -40.42
CA SER A 14 56.47 -55.19 -39.12
C SER A 14 55.38 -54.21 -38.61
N GLU A 15 54.27 -54.75 -38.08
CA GLU A 15 53.11 -54.03 -37.52
C GLU A 15 53.46 -53.10 -36.32
N LEU A 16 52.81 -51.93 -36.25
CA LEU A 16 53.02 -50.88 -35.24
C LEU A 16 51.87 -50.86 -34.20
N PRO A 17 52.16 -50.67 -32.89
CA PRO A 17 51.18 -50.80 -31.80
C PRO A 17 50.34 -49.53 -31.59
N ALA A 18 49.13 -49.71 -31.03
CA ALA A 18 48.17 -48.63 -30.74
C ALA A 18 48.73 -47.57 -29.77
N ASN A 19 48.72 -46.29 -30.19
CA ASN A 19 49.37 -45.19 -29.48
C ASN A 19 48.49 -44.61 -28.33
N PRO A 20 48.98 -44.55 -27.07
CA PRO A 20 48.29 -43.96 -25.90
C PRO A 20 47.96 -42.46 -26.03
N GLY A 21 48.46 -41.77 -27.05
CA GLY A 21 48.15 -40.35 -27.32
C GLY A 21 46.67 -40.04 -27.62
N CYS A 22 45.84 -41.02 -28.00
CA CYS A 22 44.44 -40.77 -28.33
C CYS A 22 43.54 -40.57 -27.09
N LEU A 23 43.88 -41.18 -25.95
CA LEU A 23 43.10 -41.07 -24.70
C LEU A 23 43.25 -39.69 -24.05
N HIS A 24 44.48 -39.16 -24.03
CA HIS A 24 44.77 -37.84 -23.46
C HIS A 24 44.09 -36.71 -24.26
N SER A 25 44.01 -36.85 -25.59
CA SER A 25 43.32 -35.89 -26.46
C SER A 25 41.80 -35.86 -26.21
N LYS A 26 41.17 -37.03 -25.99
CA LYS A 26 39.73 -37.11 -25.68
C LYS A 26 39.40 -36.50 -24.31
N GLU A 27 40.22 -36.75 -23.28
CA GLU A 27 39.98 -36.19 -21.95
C GLU A 27 40.10 -34.66 -21.93
N HIS A 28 41.09 -34.10 -22.63
CA HIS A 28 41.23 -32.66 -22.80
C HIS A 28 40.06 -32.03 -23.56
N SER A 29 39.57 -32.69 -24.62
CA SER A 29 38.40 -32.25 -25.38
C SER A 29 37.11 -32.25 -24.55
N ILE A 30 36.90 -33.27 -23.72
CA ILE A 30 35.74 -33.37 -22.82
C ILE A 30 35.79 -32.28 -21.75
N LYS A 31 36.95 -32.08 -21.09
CA LYS A 31 37.13 -31.01 -20.09
C LYS A 31 36.90 -29.63 -20.69
N ALA A 32 37.41 -29.35 -21.88
CA ALA A 32 37.18 -28.09 -22.58
C ALA A 32 35.68 -27.86 -22.91
N THR A 33 34.99 -28.91 -23.36
CA THR A 33 33.55 -28.84 -23.66
C THR A 33 32.71 -28.59 -22.39
N LEU A 34 33.06 -29.25 -21.27
CA LEU A 34 32.42 -29.04 -19.98
C LEU A 34 32.63 -27.61 -19.46
N ILE A 35 33.85 -27.08 -19.56
CA ILE A 35 34.19 -25.71 -19.16
C ILE A 35 33.37 -24.70 -19.98
N TRP A 36 33.28 -24.89 -21.30
CA TRP A 36 32.52 -23.98 -22.16
C TRP A 36 31.01 -24.02 -21.88
N ARG A 37 30.45 -25.20 -21.61
CA ARG A 37 29.05 -25.35 -21.15
C ARG A 37 28.82 -24.65 -19.81
N LEU A 38 29.74 -24.79 -18.86
CA LEU A 38 29.65 -24.13 -17.55
C LEU A 38 29.71 -22.60 -17.70
N PHE A 39 30.60 -22.10 -18.56
CA PHE A 39 30.73 -20.67 -18.85
C PHE A 39 29.44 -20.08 -19.43
N PHE A 40 28.81 -20.75 -20.40
CA PHE A 40 27.53 -20.30 -20.94
C PHE A 40 26.37 -20.40 -19.95
N LEU A 41 26.35 -21.43 -19.10
CA LEU A 41 25.36 -21.55 -18.03
C LEU A 41 25.49 -20.40 -17.02
N ILE A 42 26.71 -20.09 -16.59
CA ILE A 42 26.97 -18.97 -15.69
C ILE A 42 26.58 -17.65 -16.36
N MET A 43 26.99 -17.42 -17.61
CA MET A 43 26.66 -16.20 -18.36
C MET A 43 25.12 -16.05 -18.55
N PHE A 44 24.41 -17.14 -18.79
CA PHE A 44 22.95 -17.12 -18.89
C PHE A 44 22.28 -16.81 -17.54
N LEU A 45 22.76 -17.42 -16.46
CA LEU A 45 22.25 -17.16 -15.10
C LEU A 45 22.53 -15.71 -14.67
N THR A 46 23.70 -15.14 -14.97
CA THR A 46 23.99 -13.74 -14.65
C THR A 46 23.10 -12.78 -15.43
N ILE A 47 22.83 -13.05 -16.72
CA ILE A 47 21.89 -12.25 -17.53
C ILE A 47 20.47 -12.30 -16.92
N ILE A 48 19.99 -13.47 -16.50
CA ILE A 48 18.67 -13.60 -15.84
C ILE A 48 18.65 -12.81 -14.53
N VAL A 49 19.66 -12.96 -13.67
CA VAL A 49 19.72 -12.26 -12.39
C VAL A 49 19.76 -10.74 -12.60
N CYS A 50 20.58 -10.25 -13.54
CA CYS A 50 20.61 -8.83 -13.91
C CYS A 50 19.25 -8.34 -14.43
N GLY A 51 18.58 -9.14 -15.27
CA GLY A 51 17.23 -8.84 -15.77
C GLY A 51 16.19 -8.77 -14.64
N MET A 52 16.23 -9.72 -13.69
CA MET A 52 15.33 -9.73 -12.54
C MET A 52 15.59 -8.57 -11.58
N VAL A 53 16.86 -8.21 -11.33
CA VAL A 53 17.21 -7.03 -10.53
C VAL A 53 16.76 -5.75 -11.22
N ALA A 54 16.92 -5.64 -12.54
CA ALA A 54 16.42 -4.51 -13.33
C ALA A 54 14.89 -4.44 -13.33
N ALA A 55 14.19 -5.58 -13.39
CA ALA A 55 12.74 -5.63 -13.27
C ALA A 55 12.27 -5.24 -11.86
N LEU A 56 12.92 -5.73 -10.81
CA LEU A 56 12.62 -5.36 -9.41
C LEU A 56 12.92 -3.88 -9.13
N SER A 57 14.02 -3.35 -9.68
CA SER A 57 14.35 -1.93 -9.58
C SER A 57 13.38 -1.07 -10.39
N ALA A 58 12.93 -1.53 -11.57
CA ALA A 58 11.88 -0.88 -12.34
C ALA A 58 10.51 -0.94 -11.63
N ILE A 59 10.16 -2.05 -10.97
CA ILE A 59 8.94 -2.14 -10.15
C ILE A 59 9.01 -1.15 -8.97
N ARG A 60 10.20 -1.01 -8.34
CA ARG A 60 10.42 -0.01 -7.29
C ARG A 60 10.44 1.43 -7.83
N ALA A 61 10.97 1.64 -9.03
CA ALA A 61 11.06 2.96 -9.67
C ALA A 61 9.73 3.41 -10.28
N ASN A 62 8.86 2.48 -10.67
CA ASN A 62 7.52 2.78 -11.18
C ASN A 62 6.59 3.41 -10.14
N CYS A 63 6.96 3.41 -8.86
CA CYS A 63 6.22 4.15 -7.83
C CYS A 63 6.79 5.56 -7.57
N HIS A 64 7.75 6.05 -8.36
CA HIS A 64 8.46 7.30 -8.06
C HIS A 64 8.54 8.32 -9.20
N GLN A 65 7.83 8.10 -10.31
CA GLN A 65 7.98 8.96 -11.48
C GLN A 65 6.68 9.15 -12.29
N GLU A 66 5.64 9.65 -11.63
CA GLU A 66 4.75 10.62 -12.27
C GLU A 66 5.18 12.01 -11.77
N PRO A 67 5.43 12.99 -12.65
CA PRO A 67 5.60 14.37 -12.22
C PRO A 67 4.32 14.77 -11.48
N SER A 68 4.47 15.36 -10.30
CA SER A 68 3.39 15.86 -9.47
C SER A 68 2.42 16.74 -10.28
N VAL A 69 1.34 16.16 -10.81
CA VAL A 69 0.06 16.85 -10.72
C VAL A 69 -0.10 17.05 -9.22
N CYS A 70 -0.21 18.30 -8.76
CA CYS A 70 -0.49 18.57 -7.35
C CYS A 70 -1.79 17.83 -7.02
N LEU A 71 -1.70 16.59 -6.54
CA LEU A 71 -2.81 15.86 -6.01
C LEU A 71 -3.11 16.57 -4.70
N GLN A 72 -3.90 17.63 -4.82
CA GLN A 72 -4.36 18.39 -3.67
C GLN A 72 -4.94 17.37 -2.69
N ALA A 73 -4.41 17.36 -1.47
CA ALA A 73 -4.85 16.40 -0.48
C ALA A 73 -6.37 16.49 -0.36
N ALA A 74 -7.05 15.34 -0.46
CA ALA A 74 -8.51 15.30 -0.49
C ALA A 74 -9.14 15.98 0.73
N CYS A 75 -8.41 15.97 1.86
CA CYS A 75 -8.76 16.58 3.12
C CYS A 75 -7.68 17.56 3.60
N PRO A 76 -8.05 18.61 4.36
CA PRO A 76 -7.10 19.53 4.97
C PRO A 76 -6.15 18.84 5.95
N GLU A 77 -5.04 19.51 6.29
CA GLU A 77 -4.13 19.02 7.32
C GLU A 77 -4.86 18.81 8.66
N SER A 78 -4.55 17.72 9.37
CA SER A 78 -5.23 17.27 10.60
C SER A 78 -6.65 16.70 10.43
N TRP A 79 -7.11 16.48 9.19
CA TRP A 79 -8.38 15.81 8.90
C TRP A 79 -8.15 14.42 8.31
N ILE A 80 -9.02 13.47 8.64
CA ILE A 80 -8.96 12.09 8.16
C ILE A 80 -10.03 11.87 7.09
N GLY A 81 -9.63 11.38 5.92
CA GLY A 81 -10.54 11.06 4.82
C GLY A 81 -11.22 9.69 4.98
N PHE A 82 -12.54 9.63 4.83
CA PHE A 82 -13.32 8.39 4.76
C PHE A 82 -14.58 8.60 3.91
N GLN A 83 -14.83 7.72 2.94
CA GLN A 83 -16.04 7.73 2.09
C GLN A 83 -16.44 9.13 1.59
N ARG A 84 -15.52 9.84 0.92
CA ARG A 84 -15.75 11.16 0.31
C ARG A 84 -16.01 12.30 1.30
N LYS A 85 -15.67 12.08 2.57
CA LYS A 85 -15.75 13.08 3.63
C LYS A 85 -14.43 13.17 4.38
N CYS A 86 -14.20 14.34 4.95
CA CYS A 86 -13.08 14.65 5.81
C CYS A 86 -13.59 14.82 7.23
N PHE A 87 -12.91 14.19 8.19
CA PHE A 87 -13.29 14.21 9.61
C PHE A 87 -12.20 14.81 10.48
N TYR A 88 -12.58 15.73 11.35
CA TYR A 88 -11.70 16.30 12.37
C TYR A 88 -12.09 15.78 13.74
N PHE A 89 -11.11 15.35 14.54
CA PHE A 89 -11.31 14.84 15.90
C PHE A 89 -10.69 15.82 16.89
N SER A 90 -11.48 16.37 17.81
CA SER A 90 -10.98 17.43 18.70
C SER A 90 -10.06 16.90 19.80
N ASP A 91 -9.10 17.73 20.19
CA ASP A 91 -8.30 17.49 21.40
C ASP A 91 -8.97 18.03 22.66
N ASP A 92 -9.61 19.20 22.55
CA ASP A 92 -10.31 19.87 23.64
C ASP A 92 -11.75 19.37 23.84
N THR A 93 -12.36 19.77 24.96
CA THR A 93 -13.78 19.57 25.25
C THR A 93 -14.59 20.86 25.15
N LYS A 94 -15.81 20.77 24.61
CA LYS A 94 -16.80 21.85 24.54
C LYS A 94 -18.22 21.31 24.71
N ASN A 95 -19.17 22.18 25.02
CA ASN A 95 -20.59 21.85 24.90
C ASN A 95 -21.00 21.70 23.42
N TRP A 96 -22.14 21.06 23.16
CA TRP A 96 -22.55 20.68 21.81
C TRP A 96 -22.67 21.90 20.86
N THR A 97 -23.26 23.00 21.32
CA THR A 97 -23.42 24.22 20.52
C THR A 97 -22.08 24.85 20.17
N SER A 98 -21.15 24.93 21.13
CA SER A 98 -19.82 25.48 20.90
C SER A 98 -18.96 24.58 20.01
N SER A 99 -19.15 23.27 20.07
CA SER A 99 -18.55 22.30 19.13
C SER A 99 -19.06 22.50 17.71
N GLN A 100 -20.38 22.68 17.52
CA GLN A 100 -20.95 23.01 16.20
C GLN A 100 -20.40 24.32 15.65
N ARG A 101 -20.29 25.37 16.48
CA ARG A 101 -19.69 26.65 16.05
C ARG A 101 -18.22 26.51 15.65
N PHE A 102 -17.47 25.59 16.27
CA PHE A 102 -16.11 25.29 15.82
C PHE A 102 -16.13 24.61 14.45
N CYS A 103 -17.01 23.63 14.22
CA CYS A 103 -17.09 22.99 12.91
C CYS A 103 -17.50 24.00 11.82
N ASP A 104 -18.48 24.85 12.12
CA ASP A 104 -18.97 25.90 11.22
C ASP A 104 -17.84 26.88 10.83
N SER A 105 -16.97 27.26 11.77
CA SER A 105 -15.79 28.09 11.48
C SER A 105 -14.72 27.40 10.62
N GLN A 106 -14.87 26.10 10.35
CA GLN A 106 -14.01 25.29 9.48
C GLN A 106 -14.73 24.85 8.20
N ASP A 107 -15.85 25.50 7.85
CA ASP A 107 -16.73 25.13 6.73
C ASP A 107 -17.19 23.67 6.81
N ALA A 108 -17.55 23.24 8.03
CA ALA A 108 -17.97 21.87 8.33
C ALA A 108 -19.13 21.87 9.33
N ASP A 109 -19.68 20.69 9.57
CA ASP A 109 -20.67 20.46 10.62
C ASP A 109 -20.17 19.45 11.63
N LEU A 110 -20.77 19.40 12.83
CA LEU A 110 -20.63 18.21 13.67
C LEU A 110 -20.99 16.96 12.86
N ALA A 111 -20.24 15.88 13.07
CA ALA A 111 -20.22 14.74 12.16
C ALA A 111 -21.62 14.20 11.85
N GLN A 112 -21.98 14.24 10.57
CA GLN A 112 -23.21 13.64 10.06
C GLN A 112 -22.96 12.16 9.78
N VAL A 113 -23.30 11.26 10.70
CA VAL A 113 -23.02 9.81 10.60
C VAL A 113 -24.14 9.08 9.84
N GLU A 114 -23.96 8.88 8.54
CA GLU A 114 -25.02 8.47 7.60
C GLU A 114 -25.14 6.96 7.44
N SER A 115 -24.11 6.21 7.86
CA SER A 115 -24.07 4.76 7.72
C SER A 115 -23.48 4.07 8.95
N PHE A 116 -23.76 2.77 9.09
CA PHE A 116 -23.15 1.95 10.13
C PHE A 116 -21.64 1.79 9.92
N GLN A 117 -21.17 1.83 8.68
CA GLN A 117 -19.75 1.79 8.32
C GLN A 117 -19.03 3.05 8.79
N GLU A 118 -19.63 4.23 8.57
CA GLU A 118 -19.11 5.51 9.07
C GLU A 118 -19.11 5.54 10.60
N LEU A 119 -20.16 5.05 11.26
CA LEU A 119 -20.17 4.91 12.73
C LEU A 119 -18.97 4.10 13.23
N ASN A 120 -18.72 2.92 12.63
CA ASN A 120 -17.61 2.06 13.02
C ASN A 120 -16.25 2.71 12.76
N PHE A 121 -16.10 3.43 11.66
CA PHE A 121 -14.91 4.23 11.38
C PHE A 121 -14.67 5.26 12.50
N LEU A 122 -15.68 6.05 12.86
CA LEU A 122 -15.54 7.05 13.91
C LEU A 122 -15.22 6.42 15.27
N LEU A 123 -15.90 5.34 15.65
CA LEU A 123 -15.62 4.61 16.90
C LEU A 123 -14.19 4.07 16.96
N ARG A 124 -13.64 3.64 15.83
CA ARG A 124 -12.27 3.12 15.75
C ARG A 124 -11.22 4.20 15.93
N TYR A 125 -11.47 5.41 15.44
CA TYR A 125 -10.49 6.51 15.40
C TYR A 125 -10.62 7.52 16.55
N LYS A 126 -11.80 7.70 17.15
CA LYS A 126 -12.06 8.75 18.17
C LYS A 126 -11.24 8.62 19.47
N GLY A 127 -10.63 7.47 19.75
CA GLY A 127 -9.96 7.21 21.02
C GLY A 127 -10.94 6.97 22.19
N PRO A 128 -10.48 7.05 23.45
CA PRO A 128 -11.24 6.61 24.63
C PRO A 128 -12.27 7.62 25.15
N SER A 129 -12.22 8.87 24.71
CA SER A 129 -13.13 9.91 25.18
C SER A 129 -14.46 9.89 24.43
N ASP A 130 -15.50 10.42 25.07
CA ASP A 130 -16.80 10.65 24.46
C ASP A 130 -16.74 11.85 23.48
N HIS A 131 -17.39 11.71 22.31
CA HIS A 131 -17.35 12.72 21.25
C HIS A 131 -18.74 13.13 20.75
N TRP A 132 -19.06 14.43 20.72
CA TRP A 132 -20.27 14.97 20.09
C TRP A 132 -20.31 14.70 18.58
N ILE A 133 -21.53 14.44 18.07
CA ILE A 133 -21.85 14.31 16.64
C ILE A 133 -23.07 15.16 16.28
N GLY A 134 -23.36 15.30 14.98
CA GLY A 134 -24.32 16.25 14.43
C GLY A 134 -25.80 15.88 14.57
N LEU A 135 -26.17 15.03 15.54
CA LEU A 135 -27.56 14.70 15.82
C LEU A 135 -28.07 15.43 17.07
N SER A 136 -29.23 16.05 16.93
CA SER A 136 -30.00 16.62 18.03
C SER A 136 -31.49 16.30 17.89
N ARG A 137 -32.23 16.44 18.98
CA ARG A 137 -33.70 16.35 19.01
C ARG A 137 -34.26 17.28 20.06
N GLU A 138 -35.47 17.76 19.84
CA GLU A 138 -36.31 18.24 20.93
C GLU A 138 -36.87 17.05 21.70
N GLN A 139 -37.24 17.26 22.97
CA GLN A 139 -37.75 16.19 23.80
C GLN A 139 -39.05 15.60 23.21
N GLY A 140 -39.03 14.30 22.93
CA GLY A 140 -40.16 13.59 22.29
C GLY A 140 -40.23 13.72 20.77
N GLN A 141 -39.31 14.45 20.13
CA GLN A 141 -39.23 14.58 18.67
C GLN A 141 -38.21 13.61 18.06
N PRO A 142 -38.31 13.33 16.74
CA PRO A 142 -37.30 12.57 16.02
C PRO A 142 -35.92 13.24 16.07
N TRP A 143 -34.87 12.43 15.94
CA TRP A 143 -33.50 12.92 15.75
C TRP A 143 -33.37 13.58 14.38
N LYS A 144 -32.65 14.71 14.34
CA LYS A 144 -32.37 15.48 13.12
C LYS A 144 -30.88 15.78 13.02
N TRP A 145 -30.40 15.83 11.79
CA TRP A 145 -29.09 16.37 11.46
C TRP A 145 -29.07 17.89 11.58
N ILE A 146 -27.87 18.49 11.59
CA ILE A 146 -27.69 19.95 11.61
C ILE A 146 -28.49 20.66 10.50
N ASN A 147 -28.53 20.05 9.31
CA ASN A 147 -29.28 20.57 8.16
C ASN A 147 -30.82 20.45 8.28
N GLY A 148 -31.34 19.91 9.39
CA GLY A 148 -32.77 19.75 9.66
C GLY A 148 -33.41 18.47 9.13
N THR A 149 -32.69 17.66 8.36
CA THR A 149 -33.17 16.38 7.84
C THR A 149 -33.36 15.37 8.96
N GLU A 150 -34.49 14.65 8.98
CA GLU A 150 -34.73 13.57 9.93
C GLU A 150 -33.75 12.41 9.73
N TRP A 151 -33.20 11.90 10.83
CA TRP A 151 -32.24 10.81 10.82
C TRP A 151 -32.90 9.46 10.49
N THR A 152 -32.26 8.70 9.60
CA THR A 152 -32.79 7.43 9.04
C THR A 152 -32.60 6.20 9.94
N ARG A 153 -32.22 6.36 11.20
CA ARG A 153 -32.16 5.28 12.22
C ARG A 153 -31.25 4.09 11.87
N GLN A 154 -30.08 4.35 11.31
CA GLN A 154 -29.13 3.31 10.87
C GLN A 154 -28.44 2.53 12.02
N PHE A 155 -28.51 3.04 13.25
CA PHE A 155 -27.90 2.45 14.45
C PHE A 155 -28.67 2.90 15.70
N PRO A 156 -28.60 2.19 16.84
CA PRO A 156 -29.26 2.65 18.06
C PRO A 156 -28.57 3.87 18.68
N ILE A 157 -29.35 4.82 19.22
CA ILE A 157 -28.87 5.92 20.07
C ILE A 157 -29.48 5.74 21.46
N LEU A 158 -28.63 5.43 22.44
CA LEU A 158 -29.05 5.22 23.82
C LEU A 158 -29.32 6.53 24.57
N GLY A 159 -29.97 6.43 25.73
CA GLY A 159 -30.19 7.56 26.63
C GLY A 159 -31.40 8.45 26.29
N ALA A 160 -31.63 9.43 27.16
CA ALA A 160 -32.78 10.33 27.10
C ALA A 160 -32.39 11.80 26.82
N GLY A 161 -31.15 12.05 26.40
CA GLY A 161 -30.66 13.41 26.12
C GLY A 161 -31.12 13.95 24.77
N GLU A 162 -30.87 15.24 24.57
CA GLU A 162 -31.23 16.03 23.39
C GLU A 162 -30.12 16.03 22.33
N CYS A 163 -28.86 15.80 22.71
CA CYS A 163 -27.70 15.81 21.82
C CYS A 163 -27.02 14.44 21.80
N ALA A 164 -26.67 13.95 20.62
CA ALA A 164 -26.01 12.65 20.47
C ALA A 164 -24.50 12.75 20.54
N TYR A 165 -23.87 11.74 21.15
CA TYR A 165 -22.43 11.57 21.21
C TYR A 165 -22.06 10.10 21.02
N LEU A 166 -20.79 9.85 20.69
CA LEU A 166 -20.21 8.51 20.62
C LEU A 166 -19.43 8.21 21.90
N ASN A 167 -19.76 7.11 22.57
CA ASN A 167 -18.93 6.49 23.59
C ASN A 167 -18.14 5.31 23.00
N ASP A 168 -17.43 4.54 23.82
CA ASP A 168 -16.60 3.44 23.34
C ASP A 168 -17.35 2.28 22.66
N LYS A 169 -18.68 2.20 22.81
CA LYS A 169 -19.51 1.11 22.29
C LYS A 169 -20.41 1.54 21.13
N GLY A 170 -20.75 2.82 21.03
CA GLY A 170 -21.73 3.29 20.05
C GLY A 170 -22.27 4.68 20.37
N ALA A 171 -23.44 4.99 19.81
CA ALA A 171 -24.10 6.27 20.01
C ALA A 171 -24.97 6.28 21.28
N SER A 172 -24.89 7.38 22.02
CA SER A 172 -25.67 7.69 23.21
C SER A 172 -26.11 9.15 23.18
N SER A 173 -26.89 9.60 24.16
CA SER A 173 -27.41 10.96 24.23
C SER A 173 -27.24 11.57 25.62
N ALA A 174 -26.97 12.87 25.65
CA ALA A 174 -26.76 13.63 26.88
C ALA A 174 -27.29 15.08 26.71
N ARG A 175 -27.30 15.82 27.83
CA ARG A 175 -27.71 17.23 27.83
C ARG A 175 -26.70 18.07 27.03
N HIS A 176 -27.20 18.99 26.21
CA HIS A 176 -26.39 19.78 25.28
C HIS A 176 -25.23 20.56 25.95
N TYR A 177 -25.39 20.96 27.21
CA TYR A 177 -24.41 21.77 27.94
C TYR A 177 -23.23 20.96 28.50
N THR A 178 -23.28 19.62 28.53
CA THR A 178 -22.15 18.83 29.05
C THR A 178 -20.94 18.96 28.13
N GLU A 179 -19.73 18.98 28.68
CA GLU A 179 -18.52 19.12 27.87
C GLU A 179 -17.99 17.77 27.41
N ARG A 180 -17.70 17.67 26.11
CA ARG A 180 -17.14 16.47 25.47
C ARG A 180 -16.21 16.89 24.35
N LYS A 181 -15.37 15.98 23.89
CA LYS A 181 -14.71 16.17 22.59
C LYS A 181 -15.77 16.20 21.49
N TRP A 182 -15.41 16.55 20.26
CA TRP A 182 -16.33 16.57 19.14
C TRP A 182 -15.67 16.13 17.85
N ILE A 183 -16.49 15.71 16.90
CA ILE A 183 -16.03 15.33 15.57
C ILE A 183 -16.72 16.25 14.56
N CYS A 184 -15.96 16.88 13.67
CA CYS A 184 -16.52 17.61 12.53
C CYS A 184 -16.45 16.74 11.27
N SER A 185 -17.35 16.96 10.32
CA SER A 185 -17.30 16.36 8.99
C SER A 185 -17.67 17.37 7.90
N LYS A 186 -16.99 17.28 6.75
CA LYS A 186 -17.35 17.97 5.50
C LYS A 186 -17.01 17.09 4.29
N SER A 187 -17.55 17.40 3.12
CA SER A 187 -17.18 16.70 1.89
C SER A 187 -15.69 16.89 1.56
N ASP A 188 -15.09 15.88 0.91
CA ASP A 188 -13.74 16.03 0.34
C ASP A 188 -13.76 17.01 -0.86
N ILE A 189 -12.59 17.50 -1.28
CA ILE A 189 -12.49 18.50 -2.36
C ILE A 189 -12.90 17.98 -3.75
N HIS A 190 -13.18 16.68 -3.89
CA HIS A 190 -13.49 16.05 -5.16
C HIS A 190 -15.00 15.75 -5.31
N VAL A 191 -15.84 16.08 -4.32
CA VAL A 191 -17.31 15.93 -4.35
C VAL A 191 -17.97 17.12 -5.04
#